data_AF-A0A1C6VBX7-F1
#
_entry.id   AF-A0A1C6VBX7-F1
#
_cell.length_a   1.000
_cell.length_b   1.000
_cell.length_c   1.000
_cell.angle_alpha   90.00
_cell.angle_beta   90.00
_cell.angle_gamma   90.00
#
_symmetry.space_group_name_H-M   'P 1'
#
loop_
_entity.id
_entity.type
_entity.pdbx_description
1 polymer ?
#
loop_
_entity_poly.entity_id
_entity_poly.type
_entity_poly.pdbx_seq_one_letter_code
_entity_poly.pdbx_strand_id
1 'polypeptide(L)'
;MTDSQPKASNSEQGIAGRFKSWWSAVPEVVDLQDSLIVIDASALLHLYRISPRAREQTLSVMALLQNQLFIPHQAAQEFHRNRFGVATSRIKQFRETRQTLEQAPKEAVALLRSTVAKFESFRTRIMTERHWKPDDHHLDENSLKQRLHGVMDAALSEFEALEAEYDLRPGDVLRMDPVLTRLEEITSGRIGLPYDNDQLEQRIREANEFRYPNIIPPGYADARSKSTPYLAAGDYIVWRQIIDQAVEATGGEFVAVVTNDVKEDWWELDKRGRPTKARSELSQELVETCGRQLKLLTLSSFLDIAAVQLPGEVSEETVERVRVSEVETQMDSVIESLRESGHPNLLALSPFELEGLVRALFEAMGYTATLVDYDPELSKTSSPRSYDILAIDPRTEPPTRTIVEVKRYKNLVASETVRALYGSMLHEGADRGAVVTTSQFGIASRDFADGKNIDLIDGMKLLMLLNEHLGIDVTLTHEN
;
A
#
# COMPACT_ATOMS: atom_id res chain seq x y z
N MET A 1 -33.69 -32.76 33.35
CA MET A 1 -34.18 -32.86 31.95
C MET A 1 -32.95 -32.77 31.09
N THR A 2 -32.59 -33.88 30.46
CA THR A 2 -31.40 -34.03 29.61
C THR A 2 -31.60 -33.23 28.34
N ASP A 3 -30.73 -32.23 28.15
CA ASP A 3 -30.69 -31.36 26.99
C ASP A 3 -30.19 -32.16 25.79
N SER A 4 -31.11 -32.51 24.89
CA SER A 4 -30.79 -33.25 23.67
C SER A 4 -30.35 -32.25 22.60
N GLN A 5 -29.03 -32.03 22.49
CA GLN A 5 -28.46 -31.38 21.32
C GLN A 5 -28.86 -32.18 20.05
N PRO A 6 -29.26 -31.52 18.96
CA PRO A 6 -29.56 -32.20 17.71
C PRO A 6 -28.31 -32.92 17.21
N LYS A 7 -28.43 -34.22 16.93
CA LYS A 7 -27.35 -35.02 16.36
C LYS A 7 -27.02 -34.51 14.97
N ALA A 8 -25.89 -33.81 14.84
CA ALA A 8 -25.28 -33.47 13.55
C ALA A 8 -25.16 -34.72 12.67
N SER A 9 -25.39 -34.57 11.37
CA SER A 9 -25.36 -35.67 10.41
C SER A 9 -23.99 -36.38 10.42
N ASN A 10 -23.94 -37.69 10.12
CA ASN A 10 -22.68 -38.46 10.13
C ASN A 10 -21.58 -37.87 9.22
N SER A 11 -21.95 -37.09 8.20
CA SER A 11 -21.05 -36.35 7.32
C SER A 11 -20.40 -35.12 7.97
N GLU A 12 -21.04 -34.49 8.96
CA GLU A 12 -20.51 -33.33 9.69
C GLU A 12 -19.56 -33.73 10.83
N GLN A 13 -19.59 -35.01 11.24
CA GLN A 13 -18.75 -35.50 12.33
C GLN A 13 -17.38 -36.04 11.88
N GLY A 14 -17.16 -36.20 10.56
CA GLY A 14 -15.87 -36.62 10.00
C GLY A 14 -14.82 -35.49 10.00
N ILE A 15 -13.55 -35.84 9.79
CA ILE A 15 -12.43 -34.88 9.71
C ILE A 15 -12.75 -33.75 8.71
N ALA A 16 -13.29 -34.09 7.52
CA ALA A 16 -13.68 -33.09 6.54
C ALA A 16 -14.79 -32.15 7.06
N GLY A 17 -15.82 -32.68 7.71
CA GLY A 17 -16.93 -31.88 8.25
C GLY A 17 -16.48 -30.91 9.34
N ARG A 18 -15.68 -31.38 10.31
CA ARG A 18 -15.23 -30.58 11.45
C ARG A 18 -14.17 -29.53 11.10
N PHE A 19 -13.36 -29.78 10.07
CA PHE A 19 -12.28 -28.88 9.64
C PHE A 19 -12.60 -28.18 8.32
N LYS A 20 -13.88 -27.99 7.99
CA LYS A 20 -14.32 -27.39 6.72
C LYS A 20 -13.65 -26.04 6.43
N SER A 21 -13.41 -25.21 7.45
CA SER A 21 -12.69 -23.92 7.33
C SER A 21 -11.27 -24.05 6.77
N TRP A 22 -10.61 -25.20 6.94
CA TRP A 22 -9.23 -25.44 6.53
C TRP A 22 -9.08 -25.84 5.07
N TRP A 23 -10.10 -26.48 4.48
CA TRP A 23 -10.00 -27.06 3.13
C TRP A 23 -11.12 -26.63 2.16
N SER A 24 -12.26 -26.15 2.67
CA SER A 24 -13.34 -25.67 1.81
C SER A 24 -12.98 -24.31 1.24
N ALA A 25 -13.27 -24.13 -0.05
CA ALA A 25 -13.31 -22.79 -0.62
C ALA A 25 -14.47 -22.01 0.02
N VAL A 26 -14.17 -20.80 0.51
CA VAL A 26 -15.20 -19.81 0.81
C VAL A 26 -15.67 -19.24 -0.53
N PRO A 27 -16.98 -19.03 -0.75
CA PRO A 27 -17.46 -18.42 -1.98
C PRO A 27 -16.71 -17.13 -2.31
N GLU A 28 -16.36 -16.95 -3.58
CA GLU A 28 -15.68 -15.75 -4.05
C GLU A 28 -16.55 -14.52 -3.85
N VAL A 29 -17.85 -14.66 -4.12
CA VAL A 29 -18.89 -13.64 -3.93
C VAL A 29 -19.75 -14.01 -2.72
N VAL A 30 -19.96 -13.04 -1.83
CA VAL A 30 -20.92 -13.11 -0.71
C VAL A 30 -22.08 -12.17 -0.99
N ASP A 31 -23.30 -12.54 -0.59
CA ASP A 31 -24.45 -11.62 -0.64
C ASP A 31 -24.32 -10.57 0.46
N LEU A 32 -24.02 -9.33 0.09
CA LEU A 32 -23.81 -8.25 1.06
C LEU A 32 -25.12 -7.88 1.77
N GLN A 33 -26.28 -8.08 1.14
CA GLN A 33 -27.58 -7.76 1.74
C GLN A 33 -28.00 -8.79 2.80
N ASP A 34 -27.47 -10.03 2.71
CA ASP A 34 -27.66 -11.12 3.68
C ASP A 34 -26.34 -11.48 4.38
N SER A 35 -25.59 -10.46 4.82
CA SER A 35 -24.37 -10.62 5.61
C SER A 35 -24.30 -9.62 6.75
N LEU A 36 -23.56 -9.93 7.81
CA LEU A 36 -23.09 -8.92 8.76
C LEU A 36 -21.82 -8.29 8.17
N ILE A 37 -21.88 -7.02 7.81
CA ILE A 37 -20.76 -6.28 7.21
C ILE A 37 -20.05 -5.51 8.32
N VAL A 38 -18.86 -5.94 8.68
CA VAL A 38 -18.01 -5.27 9.66
C VAL A 38 -17.09 -4.31 8.92
N ILE A 39 -17.09 -3.03 9.26
CA ILE A 39 -16.15 -2.06 8.70
C ILE A 39 -15.05 -1.76 9.72
N ASP A 40 -13.81 -2.01 9.33
CA ASP A 40 -12.62 -1.76 10.14
C ASP A 40 -12.15 -0.28 10.04
N ALA A 41 -11.28 0.13 10.98
CA ALA A 41 -10.69 1.46 11.02
C ALA A 41 -9.92 1.78 9.73
N SER A 42 -9.15 0.83 9.21
CA SER A 42 -8.36 1.01 7.99
C SER A 42 -9.22 1.38 6.78
N ALA A 43 -10.38 0.74 6.61
CA ALA A 43 -11.33 1.03 5.54
C ALA A 43 -11.99 2.42 5.71
N LEU A 44 -12.37 2.80 6.94
CA LEU A 44 -12.91 4.14 7.22
C LEU A 44 -11.88 5.25 6.97
N LEU A 45 -10.63 5.03 7.39
CA LEU A 45 -9.53 5.97 7.15
C LEU A 45 -9.22 6.09 5.65
N HIS A 46 -9.40 5.02 4.89
CA HIS A 46 -9.16 5.01 3.46
C HIS A 46 -10.10 5.96 2.70
N LEU A 47 -11.30 6.23 3.25
CA LEU A 47 -12.17 7.26 2.70
C LEU A 47 -11.38 8.57 2.53
N TYR A 48 -10.61 9.03 3.52
CA TYR A 48 -9.85 10.29 3.44
C TYR A 48 -8.74 10.31 2.37
N ARG A 49 -8.37 9.15 1.81
CA ARG A 49 -7.27 9.02 0.84
C ARG A 49 -7.75 9.06 -0.61
N ILE A 50 -9.01 8.69 -0.85
CA ILE A 50 -9.57 8.60 -2.21
C ILE A 50 -10.14 9.92 -2.71
N SER A 51 -10.51 9.96 -4.00
CA SER A 51 -11.11 11.13 -4.66
C SER A 51 -12.54 11.42 -4.13
N PRO A 52 -13.05 12.67 -4.24
CA PRO A 52 -14.41 13.00 -3.81
C PRO A 52 -15.48 12.11 -4.45
N ARG A 53 -15.33 11.82 -5.76
CA ARG A 53 -16.26 10.95 -6.50
C ARG A 53 -16.25 9.52 -5.97
N ALA A 54 -15.06 8.95 -5.77
CA ALA A 54 -14.93 7.60 -5.23
C ALA A 54 -15.49 7.52 -3.80
N ARG A 55 -15.21 8.54 -2.98
CA ARG A 55 -15.72 8.69 -1.62
C ARG A 55 -17.24 8.67 -1.57
N GLU A 56 -17.90 9.49 -2.38
CA GLU A 56 -19.37 9.56 -2.38
C GLU A 56 -20.01 8.25 -2.84
N GLN A 57 -19.43 7.57 -3.84
CA GLN A 57 -19.93 6.26 -4.27
C GLN A 57 -19.75 5.21 -3.17
N THR A 58 -18.62 5.19 -2.48
CA THR A 58 -18.41 4.30 -1.32
C THR A 58 -19.41 4.59 -0.20
N LEU A 59 -19.62 5.86 0.16
CA LEU A 59 -20.59 6.26 1.18
C LEU A 59 -22.02 5.91 0.77
N SER A 60 -22.36 6.02 -0.51
CA SER A 60 -23.68 5.64 -1.05
C SER A 60 -23.94 4.13 -0.91
N VAL A 61 -22.95 3.30 -1.25
CA VAL A 61 -23.02 1.85 -1.02
C VAL A 61 -23.19 1.54 0.47
N MET A 62 -22.40 2.17 1.35
CA MET A 62 -22.54 2.00 2.80
C MET A 62 -23.93 2.43 3.29
N ALA A 63 -24.50 3.50 2.74
CA ALA A 63 -25.83 3.97 3.10
C ALA A 63 -26.96 3.01 2.66
N LEU A 64 -26.82 2.38 1.49
CA LEU A 64 -27.75 1.37 1.01
C LEU A 64 -27.68 0.07 1.84
N LEU A 65 -26.48 -0.29 2.27
CA LEU A 65 -26.20 -1.47 3.09
C LEU A 65 -26.21 -1.17 4.60
N GLN A 66 -26.70 0.00 5.02
CA GLN A 66 -26.59 0.47 6.39
C GLN A 66 -27.11 -0.55 7.41
N ASN A 67 -28.18 -1.28 7.11
CA ASN A 67 -28.79 -2.23 8.04
C ASN A 67 -27.93 -3.48 8.28
N GLN A 68 -26.96 -3.73 7.42
CA GLN A 68 -26.00 -4.82 7.53
C GLN A 68 -24.70 -4.36 8.21
N LEU A 69 -24.47 -3.06 8.36
CA LEU A 69 -23.21 -2.52 8.87
C LEU A 69 -23.07 -2.69 10.38
N PHE A 70 -21.84 -2.97 10.78
CA PHE A 70 -21.35 -2.91 12.15
C PHE A 70 -19.93 -2.34 12.19
N ILE A 71 -19.64 -1.51 13.17
CA ILE A 71 -18.28 -1.00 13.43
C ILE A 71 -17.89 -1.40 14.84
N PRO A 72 -16.84 -2.22 15.03
CA PRO A 72 -16.30 -2.51 16.34
C PRO A 72 -15.92 -1.22 17.08
N HIS A 73 -16.19 -1.12 18.37
CA HIS A 73 -15.83 0.07 19.16
C HIS A 73 -14.33 0.39 19.04
N GLN A 74 -13.48 -0.63 19.12
CA GLN A 74 -12.02 -0.45 19.00
C GLN A 74 -11.63 0.13 17.64
N ALA A 75 -12.26 -0.33 16.55
CA ALA A 75 -12.06 0.23 15.21
C ALA A 75 -12.53 1.69 15.11
N ALA A 76 -13.69 2.02 15.69
CA ALA A 76 -14.19 3.40 15.74
C ALA A 76 -13.23 4.33 16.53
N GLN A 77 -12.68 3.85 17.64
CA GLN A 77 -11.71 4.59 18.44
C GLN A 77 -10.40 4.85 17.67
N GLU A 78 -9.89 3.84 16.97
CA GLU A 78 -8.70 3.96 16.14
C GLU A 78 -8.92 4.91 14.96
N PHE A 79 -10.06 4.83 14.30
CA PHE A 79 -10.48 5.77 13.27
C PHE A 79 -10.45 7.22 13.79
N HIS A 80 -11.07 7.50 14.94
CA HIS A 80 -11.08 8.84 15.52
C HIS A 80 -9.69 9.34 15.88
N ARG A 81 -8.81 8.46 16.37
CA ARG A 81 -7.42 8.81 16.73
C ARG A 81 -6.59 9.19 15.50
N ASN A 82 -6.82 8.50 14.38
CA ASN A 82 -5.93 8.57 13.21
C ASN A 82 -6.46 9.47 12.08
N ARG A 83 -7.78 9.72 11.98
CA ARG A 83 -8.41 10.46 10.86
C ARG A 83 -7.77 11.81 10.57
N PHE A 84 -7.43 12.56 11.62
CA PHE A 84 -6.83 13.89 11.47
C PHE A 84 -5.40 13.81 10.90
N GLY A 85 -4.64 12.79 11.30
CA GLY A 85 -3.31 12.52 10.76
C GLY A 85 -3.37 12.17 9.28
N VAL A 86 -4.30 11.29 8.88
CA VAL A 86 -4.51 10.90 7.47
C VAL A 86 -4.95 12.09 6.61
N ALA A 87 -5.86 12.92 7.11
CA ALA A 87 -6.25 14.13 6.39
C ALA A 87 -5.05 15.09 6.20
N THR A 88 -4.19 15.21 7.22
CA THR A 88 -3.03 16.12 7.22
C THR A 88 -1.89 15.62 6.33
N SER A 89 -1.68 14.32 6.21
CA SER A 89 -0.59 13.76 5.39
C SER A 89 -0.76 14.10 3.90
N ARG A 90 -1.99 14.11 3.40
CA ARG A 90 -2.27 14.48 2.00
C ARG A 90 -1.94 15.95 1.70
N ILE A 91 -2.17 16.85 2.66
CA ILE A 91 -1.78 18.27 2.54
C ILE A 91 -0.26 18.43 2.55
N LYS A 92 0.44 17.59 3.32
CA LYS A 92 1.91 17.55 3.29
C LYS A 92 2.40 17.17 1.88
N GLN A 93 1.81 16.17 1.23
CA GLN A 93 2.15 15.76 -0.14
C GLN A 93 1.91 16.89 -1.17
N PHE A 94 0.76 17.58 -1.10
CA PHE A 94 0.49 18.75 -1.95
C PHE A 94 1.55 19.84 -1.73
N ARG A 95 1.86 20.17 -0.47
CA ARG A 95 2.88 21.17 -0.15
C ARG A 95 4.26 20.81 -0.70
N GLU A 96 4.70 19.56 -0.52
CA GLU A 96 6.00 19.07 -1.00
C GLU A 96 6.07 19.11 -2.52
N THR A 97 5.01 18.68 -3.21
CA THR A 97 4.91 18.75 -4.67
C THR A 97 5.00 20.18 -5.18
N ARG A 98 4.26 21.12 -4.57
CA ARG A 98 4.34 22.54 -4.91
C ARG A 98 5.74 23.10 -4.73
N GLN A 99 6.41 22.76 -3.62
CA GLN A 99 7.78 23.18 -3.37
C GLN A 99 8.74 22.67 -4.45
N THR A 100 8.61 21.42 -4.88
CA THR A 100 9.42 20.86 -5.97
C THR A 100 9.20 21.63 -7.27
N LEU A 101 7.95 21.92 -7.64
CA LEU A 101 7.63 22.71 -8.85
C LEU A 101 8.22 24.13 -8.79
N GLU A 102 8.11 24.80 -7.65
CA GLU A 102 8.64 26.17 -7.44
C GLU A 102 10.17 26.22 -7.35
N GLN A 103 10.81 25.11 -6.95
CA GLN A 103 12.25 25.02 -6.77
C GLN A 103 12.98 24.63 -8.05
N ALA A 104 12.38 23.84 -8.94
CA ALA A 104 12.95 23.41 -10.21
C ALA A 104 13.60 24.53 -11.05
N PRO A 105 12.93 25.68 -11.33
CA PRO A 105 13.57 26.76 -12.09
C PRO A 105 14.75 27.39 -11.34
N LYS A 106 14.74 27.42 -10.01
CA LYS A 106 15.85 27.97 -9.20
C LYS A 106 17.08 27.08 -9.28
N GLU A 107 16.88 25.76 -9.25
CA GLU A 107 17.95 24.78 -9.41
C GLU A 107 18.55 24.83 -10.82
N ALA A 108 17.71 24.97 -11.85
CA ALA A 108 18.17 25.17 -13.23
C ALA A 108 19.04 26.43 -13.36
N VAL A 109 18.63 27.56 -12.77
CA VAL A 109 19.45 28.79 -12.72
C VAL A 109 20.78 28.54 -12.01
N ALA A 110 20.77 27.84 -10.88
CA ALA A 110 21.99 27.55 -10.13
C ALA A 110 22.98 26.69 -10.95
N LEU A 111 22.47 25.67 -11.65
CA LEU A 111 23.27 24.81 -12.53
C LEU A 111 23.87 25.62 -13.69
N LEU A 112 23.06 26.42 -14.39
CA LEU A 112 23.49 27.27 -15.49
C LEU A 112 24.57 28.26 -15.03
N ARG A 113 24.35 28.95 -13.91
CA ARG A 113 25.32 29.88 -13.31
C ARG A 113 26.65 29.19 -12.99
N SER A 114 26.60 28.01 -12.37
CA SER A 114 27.83 27.25 -12.04
C SER A 114 28.60 26.82 -13.29
N THR A 115 27.88 26.53 -14.39
CA THR A 115 28.47 26.12 -15.67
C THR A 115 29.12 27.31 -16.38
N VAL A 116 28.47 28.47 -16.36
CA VAL A 116 29.04 29.73 -16.86
C VAL A 116 30.34 30.08 -16.11
N ALA A 117 30.35 29.99 -14.78
CA ALA A 117 31.55 30.25 -13.97
C ALA A 117 32.71 29.28 -14.28
N LYS A 118 32.40 27.99 -14.52
CA LYS A 118 33.39 27.01 -14.99
C LYS A 118 33.97 27.40 -16.34
N PHE A 119 33.15 27.89 -17.25
CA PHE A 119 33.60 28.35 -18.57
C PHE A 119 34.46 29.61 -18.48
N GLU A 120 34.10 30.59 -17.64
CA GLU A 120 34.94 31.76 -17.35
C GLU A 120 36.31 31.35 -16.80
N SER A 121 36.33 30.40 -15.87
CA SER A 121 37.58 29.85 -15.31
C SER A 121 38.44 29.18 -16.39
N PHE A 122 37.82 28.44 -17.31
CA PHE A 122 38.51 27.85 -18.45
C PHE A 122 39.12 28.91 -19.37
N ARG A 123 38.38 29.98 -19.70
CA ARG A 123 38.84 31.10 -20.53
C ARG A 123 40.09 31.77 -19.95
N THR A 124 40.07 32.03 -18.64
CA THR A 124 41.21 32.59 -17.91
C THR A 124 42.43 31.66 -18.00
N ARG A 125 42.23 30.34 -17.86
CA ARG A 125 43.32 29.35 -17.93
C ARG A 125 43.96 29.23 -19.32
N ILE A 126 43.19 29.41 -20.39
CA ILE A 126 43.73 29.36 -21.77
C ILE A 126 44.30 30.70 -22.26
N MET A 127 44.29 31.75 -21.42
CA MET A 127 44.89 33.06 -21.71
C MET A 127 44.43 33.68 -23.05
N THR A 128 43.14 33.55 -23.37
CA THR A 128 42.60 34.13 -24.60
C THR A 128 42.55 35.66 -24.55
N GLU A 129 42.91 36.34 -25.63
CA GLU A 129 42.78 37.79 -25.77
C GLU A 129 41.35 38.24 -26.15
N ARG A 130 40.45 37.29 -26.44
CA ARG A 130 39.07 37.60 -26.85
C ARG A 130 38.29 38.22 -25.70
N HIS A 131 37.63 39.36 -25.94
CA HIS A 131 36.68 39.94 -24.99
C HIS A 131 35.37 39.16 -24.99
N TRP A 132 34.90 38.77 -23.81
CA TRP A 132 33.63 38.07 -23.61
C TRP A 132 33.25 38.19 -22.14
N LYS A 133 31.99 38.55 -21.86
CA LYS A 133 31.42 38.58 -20.50
C LYS A 133 30.05 37.91 -20.50
N PRO A 134 29.67 37.21 -19.42
CA PRO A 134 28.35 36.60 -19.30
C PRO A 134 27.19 37.59 -19.55
N ASP A 135 27.28 38.77 -18.96
CA ASP A 135 26.23 39.81 -19.00
C ASP A 135 25.92 40.26 -20.45
N ASP A 136 26.94 40.36 -21.31
CA ASP A 136 26.80 40.74 -22.72
C ASP A 136 25.99 39.70 -23.52
N HIS A 137 25.85 38.48 -22.99
CA HIS A 137 25.11 37.37 -23.57
C HIS A 137 23.89 36.98 -22.74
N HIS A 138 23.49 37.82 -21.79
CA HIS A 138 22.35 37.59 -20.90
C HIS A 138 22.50 36.29 -20.08
N LEU A 139 23.74 35.93 -19.74
CA LEU A 139 24.07 34.77 -18.90
C LEU A 139 24.23 35.15 -17.41
N ASP A 140 23.94 36.40 -17.06
CA ASP A 140 23.84 36.86 -15.68
C ASP A 140 22.60 36.27 -14.98
N GLU A 141 22.61 36.26 -13.66
CA GLU A 141 21.57 35.63 -12.85
C GLU A 141 20.17 36.22 -13.11
N ASN A 142 20.05 37.54 -13.34
CA ASN A 142 18.75 38.17 -13.56
C ASN A 142 18.19 37.78 -14.93
N SER A 143 19.02 37.80 -15.96
CA SER A 143 18.62 37.35 -17.30
C SER A 143 18.24 35.88 -17.32
N LEU A 144 18.98 35.01 -16.63
CA LEU A 144 18.64 33.58 -16.51
C LEU A 144 17.31 33.37 -15.78
N LYS A 145 17.09 34.06 -14.66
CA LYS A 145 15.81 34.05 -13.93
C LYS A 145 14.66 34.52 -14.81
N GLN A 146 14.86 35.59 -15.59
CA GLN A 146 13.83 36.13 -16.47
C GLN A 146 13.45 35.13 -17.58
N ARG A 147 14.40 34.40 -18.15
CA ARG A 147 14.12 33.40 -19.20
C ARG A 147 13.39 32.17 -18.69
N LEU A 148 13.69 31.76 -17.45
CA LEU A 148 13.04 30.61 -16.81
C LEU A 148 11.79 31.01 -16.01
N HIS A 149 11.47 32.31 -15.97
CA HIS A 149 10.26 32.80 -15.33
C HIS A 149 9.04 32.18 -16.01
N GLY A 150 8.15 31.60 -15.21
CA GLY A 150 6.90 31.01 -15.69
C GLY A 150 7.02 29.68 -16.42
N VAL A 151 8.22 29.07 -16.47
CA VAL A 151 8.41 27.76 -17.14
C VAL A 151 7.55 26.65 -16.53
N MET A 152 7.20 26.78 -15.24
CA MET A 152 6.35 25.84 -14.51
C MET A 152 4.90 26.31 -14.36
N ASP A 153 4.50 27.46 -14.92
CA ASP A 153 3.17 28.04 -14.67
C ASP A 153 2.02 27.11 -15.10
N ALA A 154 2.18 26.39 -16.22
CA ALA A 154 1.18 25.42 -16.67
C ALA A 154 1.01 24.26 -15.66
N ALA A 155 2.12 23.74 -15.13
CA ALA A 155 2.09 22.67 -14.13
C ALA A 155 1.56 23.17 -12.79
N LEU A 156 1.92 24.39 -12.38
CA LEU A 156 1.39 25.03 -11.18
C LEU A 156 -0.12 25.29 -11.30
N SER A 157 -0.61 25.70 -12.47
CA SER A 157 -2.04 25.89 -12.71
C SER A 157 -2.82 24.57 -12.63
N GLU A 158 -2.28 23.48 -13.19
CA GLU A 158 -2.89 22.14 -13.05
C GLU A 158 -2.86 21.67 -11.60
N PHE A 159 -1.74 21.87 -10.91
CA PHE A 159 -1.61 21.55 -9.50
C PHE A 159 -2.65 22.30 -8.64
N GLU A 160 -2.87 23.59 -8.90
CA GLU A 160 -3.90 24.39 -8.22
C GLU A 160 -5.32 23.88 -8.51
N ALA A 161 -5.59 23.38 -9.71
CA ALA A 161 -6.86 22.74 -10.05
C ALA A 161 -7.06 21.44 -9.26
N LEU A 162 -6.04 20.58 -9.20
CA LEU A 162 -6.07 19.33 -8.42
C LEU A 162 -6.22 19.58 -6.91
N GLU A 163 -5.54 20.61 -6.38
CA GLU A 163 -5.68 21.03 -4.98
C GLU A 163 -7.10 21.58 -4.71
N ALA A 164 -7.71 22.26 -5.67
CA ALA A 164 -9.08 22.76 -5.56
C ALA A 164 -10.15 21.65 -5.64
N GLU A 165 -9.88 20.56 -6.37
CA GLU A 165 -10.74 19.37 -6.40
C GLU A 165 -10.72 18.61 -5.06
N TYR A 166 -9.67 18.79 -4.25
CA TYR A 166 -9.59 18.15 -2.94
C TYR A 166 -10.59 18.77 -1.96
N ASP A 167 -11.56 17.95 -1.55
CA ASP A 167 -12.72 18.32 -0.74
C ASP A 167 -12.47 18.33 0.77
N LEU A 168 -11.29 17.88 1.23
CA LEU A 168 -10.99 17.69 2.66
C LEU A 168 -9.85 18.59 3.15
N ARG A 169 -10.14 19.88 3.35
CA ARG A 169 -9.15 20.82 3.90
C ARG A 169 -8.97 20.57 5.41
N PRO A 170 -7.78 20.80 5.98
CA PRO A 170 -7.53 20.49 7.40
C PRO A 170 -8.38 21.37 8.32
N GLY A 171 -8.68 22.60 7.91
CA GLY A 171 -9.61 23.48 8.63
C GLY A 171 -11.04 22.91 8.69
N ASP A 172 -11.47 22.23 7.63
CA ASP A 172 -12.79 21.59 7.57
C ASP A 172 -12.80 20.35 8.47
N VAL A 173 -11.81 19.46 8.36
CA VAL A 173 -11.70 18.25 9.20
C VAL A 173 -11.64 18.56 10.72
N LEU A 174 -11.11 19.73 11.10
CA LEU A 174 -11.09 20.20 12.50
C LEU A 174 -12.40 20.82 12.96
N ARG A 175 -13.14 21.52 12.08
CA ARG A 175 -14.34 22.28 12.45
C ARG A 175 -15.63 21.55 12.12
N MET A 176 -15.73 21.03 10.91
CA MET A 176 -16.89 20.36 10.34
C MET A 176 -16.40 19.36 9.30
N ASP A 177 -16.08 18.15 9.76
CA ASP A 177 -15.56 17.07 8.92
C ASP A 177 -16.71 16.47 8.08
N PRO A 178 -16.75 16.72 6.76
CA PRO A 178 -17.87 16.28 5.93
C PRO A 178 -17.96 14.76 5.81
N VAL A 179 -16.82 14.05 5.88
CA VAL A 179 -16.81 12.57 5.84
C VAL A 179 -17.37 12.02 7.12
N LEU A 180 -16.93 12.55 8.27
CA LEU A 180 -17.42 12.13 9.57
C LEU A 180 -18.92 12.38 9.70
N THR A 181 -19.42 13.55 9.27
CA THR A 181 -20.86 13.84 9.29
C THR A 181 -21.68 12.81 8.51
N ARG A 182 -21.24 12.42 7.31
CA ARG A 182 -21.91 11.40 6.51
C ARG A 182 -21.80 10.01 7.14
N LEU A 183 -20.66 9.67 7.72
CA LEU A 183 -20.49 8.41 8.45
C LEU A 183 -21.42 8.35 9.66
N GLU A 184 -21.53 9.42 10.45
CA GLU A 184 -22.45 9.49 11.60
C GLU A 184 -23.91 9.20 11.20
N GLU A 185 -24.37 9.74 10.06
CA GLU A 185 -25.70 9.46 9.52
C GLU A 185 -25.88 7.98 9.17
N ILE A 186 -24.89 7.38 8.52
CA ILE A 186 -24.93 6.00 8.03
C ILE A 186 -24.79 4.99 9.18
N THR A 187 -23.91 5.27 10.14
CA THR A 187 -23.48 4.32 11.17
C THR A 187 -24.17 4.54 12.52
N SER A 188 -25.12 5.46 12.59
CA SER A 188 -25.90 5.70 13.81
C SER A 188 -26.55 4.41 14.31
N GLY A 189 -26.31 4.08 15.58
CA GLY A 189 -26.80 2.84 16.21
C GLY A 189 -26.10 1.55 15.76
N ARG A 190 -24.99 1.64 15.01
CA ARG A 190 -24.29 0.50 14.41
C ARG A 190 -22.83 0.37 14.86
N ILE A 191 -22.46 1.14 15.88
CA ILE A 191 -21.14 1.07 16.51
C ILE A 191 -21.29 0.22 17.78
N GLY A 192 -20.39 -0.75 17.95
CA GLY A 192 -20.35 -1.60 19.14
C GLY A 192 -20.11 -0.79 20.42
N LEU A 193 -20.52 -1.37 21.55
CA LEU A 193 -20.21 -0.81 22.87
C LEU A 193 -18.76 -1.14 23.27
N PRO A 194 -18.09 -0.27 24.05
CA PRO A 194 -16.80 -0.64 24.64
C PRO A 194 -16.98 -1.81 25.61
N TYR A 195 -15.94 -2.61 25.76
CA TYR A 195 -15.84 -3.51 26.90
C TYR A 195 -15.78 -2.71 28.20
N ASP A 196 -16.37 -3.26 29.27
CA ASP A 196 -16.10 -2.74 30.60
C ASP A 196 -14.63 -3.01 31.00
N ASN A 197 -14.19 -2.43 32.11
CA ASN A 197 -12.79 -2.50 32.52
C ASN A 197 -12.32 -3.94 32.78
N ASP A 198 -13.18 -4.79 33.35
CA ASP A 198 -12.81 -6.17 33.71
C ASP A 198 -12.70 -7.04 32.45
N GLN A 199 -13.66 -6.89 31.54
CA GLN A 199 -13.64 -7.52 30.22
C GLN A 199 -12.43 -7.07 29.41
N LEU A 200 -12.17 -5.76 29.36
CA LEU A 200 -11.04 -5.20 28.62
C LEU A 200 -9.71 -5.73 29.16
N GLU A 201 -9.51 -5.71 30.47
CA GLU A 201 -8.30 -6.22 31.11
C GLU A 201 -8.12 -7.72 30.83
N GLN A 202 -9.22 -8.49 30.84
CA GLN A 202 -9.20 -9.91 30.45
C GLN A 202 -8.75 -10.09 29.00
N ARG A 203 -9.26 -9.30 28.04
CA ARG A 203 -8.86 -9.40 26.62
C ARG A 203 -7.39 -9.02 26.42
N ILE A 204 -6.90 -8.01 27.12
CA ILE A 204 -5.49 -7.60 27.06
C ILE A 204 -4.59 -8.72 27.59
N ARG A 205 -4.92 -9.32 28.74
CA ARG A 205 -4.16 -10.47 29.28
C ARG A 205 -4.18 -11.66 28.34
N GLU A 206 -5.36 -12.04 27.85
CA GLU A 206 -5.51 -13.17 26.94
C GLU A 206 -4.68 -13.01 25.66
N ALA A 207 -4.70 -11.83 25.04
CA ALA A 207 -3.87 -11.50 23.89
C ALA A 207 -2.37 -11.69 24.20
N ASN A 208 -1.89 -10.98 25.22
CA ASN A 208 -0.45 -10.86 25.48
C ASN A 208 0.16 -12.08 26.16
N GLU A 209 -0.58 -12.80 27.01
CA GLU A 209 -0.08 -13.92 27.81
C GLU A 209 -0.37 -15.30 27.19
N PHE A 210 -1.43 -15.41 26.37
CA PHE A 210 -1.83 -16.68 25.76
C PHE A 210 -1.75 -16.66 24.24
N ARG A 211 -2.41 -15.73 23.55
CA ARG A 211 -2.50 -15.79 22.07
C ARG A 211 -1.17 -15.49 21.38
N TYR A 212 -0.53 -14.36 21.70
CA TYR A 212 0.69 -13.92 21.01
C TYR A 212 1.90 -14.84 21.22
N PRO A 213 2.19 -15.36 22.43
CA PRO A 213 3.26 -16.34 22.63
C PRO A 213 3.04 -17.65 21.84
N ASN A 214 1.79 -17.97 21.51
CA ASN A 214 1.41 -19.16 20.76
C ASN A 214 1.08 -18.87 19.28
N ILE A 215 1.33 -17.65 18.79
CA ILE A 215 1.10 -17.24 17.38
C ILE A 215 -0.36 -17.51 16.97
N ILE A 216 -1.31 -17.27 17.89
CA ILE A 216 -2.74 -17.41 17.62
C ILE A 216 -3.25 -16.07 17.07
N PRO A 217 -3.80 -16.02 15.85
CA PRO A 217 -4.27 -14.78 15.22
C PRO A 217 -5.52 -14.21 15.93
N PRO A 218 -5.85 -12.93 15.75
CA PRO A 218 -5.07 -11.89 15.08
C PRO A 218 -4.26 -11.04 16.08
N GLY A 219 -3.32 -10.24 15.55
CA GLY A 219 -2.56 -9.21 16.27
C GLY A 219 -1.14 -9.60 16.68
N TYR A 220 -0.73 -10.87 16.52
CA TYR A 220 0.62 -11.28 16.93
C TYR A 220 1.71 -10.68 16.01
N ALA A 221 1.36 -10.33 14.77
CA ALA A 221 2.33 -9.92 13.76
C ALA A 221 2.98 -8.57 14.11
N ASP A 222 2.22 -7.64 14.68
CA ASP A 222 2.70 -6.29 15.03
C ASP A 222 2.76 -6.03 16.54
N ALA A 223 2.31 -6.96 17.40
CA ALA A 223 2.29 -6.80 18.85
C ALA A 223 3.63 -6.30 19.45
N ARG A 224 4.77 -6.81 18.93
CA ARG A 224 6.11 -6.43 19.42
C ARG A 224 6.53 -5.00 19.09
N SER A 225 5.90 -4.39 18.08
CA SER A 225 6.17 -3.01 17.66
C SER A 225 5.39 -1.97 18.48
N LYS A 226 4.36 -2.40 19.24
CA LYS A 226 3.48 -1.47 19.96
C LYS A 226 4.08 -1.07 21.31
N SER A 227 3.84 0.18 21.69
CA SER A 227 4.41 0.77 22.91
C SER A 227 3.74 0.33 24.22
N THR A 228 2.53 -0.25 24.17
CA THR A 228 1.81 -0.72 25.36
C THR A 228 1.08 -2.04 25.08
N PRO A 229 0.83 -2.88 26.12
CA PRO A 229 0.06 -4.12 25.98
C PRO A 229 -1.37 -3.91 25.46
N TYR A 230 -1.99 -2.76 25.77
CA TYR A 230 -3.30 -2.40 25.26
C TYR A 230 -3.26 -2.13 23.75
N LEU A 231 -2.27 -1.34 23.28
CA LEU A 231 -2.11 -1.10 21.85
C LEU A 231 -1.71 -2.37 21.08
N ALA A 232 -0.95 -3.26 21.72
CA ALA A 232 -0.65 -4.59 21.18
C ALA A 232 -1.92 -5.45 21.04
N ALA A 233 -2.88 -5.33 21.96
CA ALA A 233 -4.12 -6.10 21.96
C ALA A 233 -5.21 -5.59 21.00
N GLY A 234 -4.99 -4.48 20.28
CA GLY A 234 -6.01 -3.79 19.47
C GLY A 234 -6.74 -4.72 18.48
N ASP A 235 -5.99 -5.37 17.59
CA ASP A 235 -6.53 -6.31 16.59
C ASP A 235 -7.34 -7.45 17.25
N TYR A 236 -6.88 -7.97 18.38
CA TYR A 236 -7.61 -9.02 19.11
C TYR A 236 -8.92 -8.49 19.73
N ILE A 237 -8.91 -7.26 20.26
CA ILE A 237 -10.11 -6.62 20.80
C ILE A 237 -11.14 -6.40 19.68
N VAL A 238 -10.70 -5.94 18.50
CA VAL A 238 -11.56 -5.82 17.31
C VAL A 238 -12.17 -7.18 16.97
N TRP A 239 -11.36 -8.23 16.88
CA TRP A 239 -11.82 -9.59 16.58
C TRP A 239 -12.85 -10.10 17.58
N ARG A 240 -12.64 -9.87 18.87
CA ARG A 240 -13.60 -10.27 19.90
C ARG A 240 -14.93 -9.53 19.79
N GLN A 241 -14.91 -8.24 19.47
CA GLN A 241 -16.13 -7.47 19.25
C GLN A 241 -16.90 -7.93 18.00
N ILE A 242 -16.18 -8.37 16.96
CA ILE A 242 -16.79 -9.00 15.77
C ILE A 242 -17.52 -10.29 16.16
N ILE A 243 -16.87 -11.17 16.92
CA ILE A 243 -17.47 -12.43 17.38
C ILE A 243 -18.71 -12.14 18.23
N ASP A 244 -18.60 -11.25 19.21
CA ASP A 244 -19.69 -10.94 20.13
C ASP A 244 -20.90 -10.40 19.35
N GLN A 245 -20.68 -9.49 18.40
CA GLN A 245 -21.75 -9.00 17.50
C GLN A 245 -22.31 -10.10 16.60
N ALA A 246 -21.48 -11.00 16.07
CA ALA A 246 -21.93 -12.07 15.18
C ALA A 246 -22.82 -13.10 15.89
N VAL A 247 -22.64 -13.28 17.21
CA VAL A 247 -23.49 -14.11 18.07
C VAL A 247 -24.84 -13.43 18.33
N GLU A 248 -24.85 -12.12 18.57
CA GLU A 248 -26.07 -11.38 18.87
C GLU A 248 -26.92 -11.09 17.62
N ALA A 249 -26.28 -10.82 16.48
CA ALA A 249 -26.96 -10.45 15.24
C ALA A 249 -27.71 -11.64 14.61
N THR A 250 -28.97 -11.41 14.22
CA THR A 250 -29.76 -12.39 13.48
C THR A 250 -29.57 -12.22 11.97
N GLY A 251 -29.38 -13.33 11.25
CA GLY A 251 -29.38 -13.36 9.78
C GLY A 251 -27.99 -13.39 9.15
N GLY A 252 -27.94 -13.86 7.91
CA GLY A 252 -26.74 -13.98 7.07
C GLY A 252 -25.80 -15.13 7.42
N GLU A 253 -25.49 -15.95 6.40
CA GLU A 253 -24.48 -17.02 6.51
C GLU A 253 -23.07 -16.45 6.78
N PHE A 254 -22.80 -15.21 6.34
CA PHE A 254 -21.47 -14.61 6.36
C PHE A 254 -21.34 -13.45 7.34
N VAL A 255 -20.12 -13.32 7.87
CA VAL A 255 -19.57 -12.10 8.47
C VAL A 255 -18.50 -11.59 7.51
N ALA A 256 -18.79 -10.48 6.83
CA ALA A 256 -17.91 -9.85 5.86
C ALA A 256 -17.15 -8.69 6.53
N VAL A 257 -15.87 -8.88 6.82
CA VAL A 257 -15.02 -7.83 7.41
C VAL A 257 -14.31 -7.09 6.29
N VAL A 258 -14.58 -5.78 6.18
CA VAL A 258 -13.95 -4.88 5.23
C VAL A 258 -12.77 -4.19 5.92
N THR A 259 -11.56 -4.56 5.53
CA THR A 259 -10.29 -4.04 6.07
C THR A 259 -9.25 -3.93 4.96
N ASN A 260 -8.50 -2.83 4.98
CA ASN A 260 -7.38 -2.60 4.06
C ASN A 260 -6.04 -3.01 4.67
N ASP A 261 -6.04 -3.49 5.91
CA ASP A 261 -4.85 -4.03 6.56
C ASP A 261 -4.66 -5.50 6.14
N VAL A 262 -3.80 -5.70 5.15
CA VAL A 262 -3.45 -7.04 4.63
C VAL A 262 -2.27 -7.60 5.44
N LYS A 263 -2.57 -8.18 6.60
CA LYS A 263 -1.58 -8.82 7.49
C LYS A 263 -1.69 -10.35 7.49
N GLU A 264 -0.57 -11.05 7.68
CA GLU A 264 -0.51 -12.52 7.67
C GLU A 264 -1.26 -13.22 8.81
N ASP A 265 -1.54 -12.49 9.89
CA ASP A 265 -2.32 -12.95 11.03
C ASP A 265 -3.83 -12.72 10.85
N TRP A 266 -4.25 -12.07 9.78
CA TRP A 266 -5.65 -11.97 9.35
C TRP A 266 -5.91 -12.77 8.07
N TRP A 267 -4.96 -12.74 7.13
CA TRP A 267 -5.09 -13.29 5.79
C TRP A 267 -4.15 -14.48 5.55
N GLU A 268 -4.63 -15.45 4.77
CA GLU A 268 -3.74 -16.36 4.05
C GLU A 268 -3.22 -15.67 2.80
N LEU A 269 -1.90 -15.51 2.72
CA LEU A 269 -1.22 -14.85 1.61
C LEU A 269 -0.66 -15.87 0.61
N ASP A 270 -0.73 -15.56 -0.68
CA ASP A 270 -0.09 -16.37 -1.71
C ASP A 270 1.45 -16.21 -1.68
N LYS A 271 2.16 -16.92 -2.57
CA LYS A 271 3.62 -16.84 -2.65
C LYS A 271 4.16 -15.45 -2.99
N ARG A 272 3.34 -14.55 -3.53
CA ARG A 272 3.70 -13.16 -3.82
C ARG A 272 3.37 -12.22 -2.66
N GLY A 273 2.62 -12.67 -1.65
CA GLY A 273 2.17 -11.82 -0.53
C GLY A 273 0.77 -11.25 -0.75
N ARG A 274 0.02 -11.74 -1.73
CA ARG A 274 -1.33 -11.23 -2.03
C ARG A 274 -2.39 -11.95 -1.18
N PRO A 275 -3.41 -11.24 -0.67
CA PRO A 275 -4.47 -11.84 0.14
C PRO A 275 -5.31 -12.81 -0.68
N THR A 276 -5.58 -14.00 -0.14
CA THR A 276 -6.40 -15.02 -0.81
C THR A 276 -7.70 -15.29 -0.06
N LYS A 277 -7.63 -15.58 1.23
CA LYS A 277 -8.78 -15.79 2.11
C LYS A 277 -8.43 -15.43 3.55
N ALA A 278 -9.41 -15.43 4.43
CA ALA A 278 -9.20 -15.30 5.86
C ALA A 278 -8.34 -16.46 6.40
N ARG A 279 -7.57 -16.21 7.48
CA ARG A 279 -6.90 -17.26 8.23
C ARG A 279 -7.88 -18.36 8.64
N SER A 280 -7.47 -19.61 8.39
CA SER A 280 -8.27 -20.78 8.72
C SER A 280 -8.62 -20.85 10.22
N GLU A 281 -7.73 -20.38 11.11
CA GLU A 281 -7.98 -20.32 12.56
C GLU A 281 -9.08 -19.33 12.92
N LEU A 282 -9.07 -18.12 12.34
CA LEU A 282 -10.13 -17.12 12.56
C LEU A 282 -11.47 -17.62 12.03
N SER A 283 -11.44 -18.23 10.84
CA SER A 283 -12.64 -18.82 10.23
C SER A 283 -13.21 -19.95 11.09
N GLN A 284 -12.34 -20.80 11.66
CA GLN A 284 -12.75 -21.86 12.58
C GLN A 284 -13.33 -21.29 13.87
N GLU A 285 -12.65 -20.33 14.50
CA GLU A 285 -13.11 -19.71 15.77
C GLU A 285 -14.50 -19.09 15.62
N LEU A 286 -14.76 -18.41 14.49
CA LEU A 286 -16.08 -17.85 14.19
C LEU A 286 -17.15 -18.93 13.98
N VAL A 287 -16.86 -19.94 13.14
CA VAL A 287 -17.80 -21.05 12.87
C VAL A 287 -18.12 -21.83 14.14
N GLU A 288 -17.13 -22.11 14.99
CA GLU A 288 -17.34 -22.81 16.27
C GLU A 288 -18.16 -21.99 17.26
N THR A 289 -18.06 -20.66 17.21
CA THR A 289 -18.75 -19.78 18.14
C THR A 289 -20.18 -19.46 17.72
N CYS A 290 -20.42 -19.14 16.44
CA CYS A 290 -21.73 -18.69 15.96
C CYS A 290 -22.24 -19.42 14.70
N GLY A 291 -21.49 -20.37 14.14
CA GLY A 291 -21.89 -21.14 12.95
C GLY A 291 -21.82 -20.37 11.63
N ARG A 292 -21.29 -19.15 11.63
CA ARG A 292 -21.22 -18.26 10.46
C ARG A 292 -19.85 -18.30 9.81
N GLN A 293 -19.79 -18.08 8.50
CA GLN A 293 -18.56 -18.09 7.72
C GLN A 293 -17.90 -16.70 7.70
N LEU A 294 -16.57 -16.66 7.80
CA LEU A 294 -15.79 -15.43 7.72
C LEU A 294 -15.42 -15.13 6.26
N LYS A 295 -15.64 -13.88 5.83
CA LYS A 295 -15.11 -13.33 4.59
C LYS A 295 -14.35 -12.05 4.91
N LEU A 296 -13.07 -12.00 4.56
CA LEU A 296 -12.32 -10.74 4.59
C LEU A 296 -12.37 -10.11 3.19
N LEU A 297 -12.53 -8.80 3.13
CA LEU A 297 -12.58 -8.00 1.91
C LEU A 297 -11.71 -6.75 2.09
N THR A 298 -10.94 -6.38 1.07
CA THR A 298 -10.46 -4.99 0.95
C THR A 298 -11.62 -4.09 0.56
N LEU A 299 -11.47 -2.77 0.70
CA LEU A 299 -12.50 -1.80 0.29
C LEU A 299 -12.76 -1.90 -1.22
N SER A 300 -11.74 -2.07 -2.06
CA SER A 300 -11.90 -2.31 -3.51
C SER A 300 -12.69 -3.59 -3.78
N SER A 301 -12.39 -4.69 -3.08
CA SER A 301 -13.11 -5.97 -3.23
C SER A 301 -14.57 -5.88 -2.75
N PHE A 302 -14.82 -5.11 -1.69
CA PHE A 302 -16.18 -4.80 -1.24
C PHE A 302 -16.95 -4.02 -2.32
N LEU A 303 -16.31 -3.02 -2.94
CA LEU A 303 -16.92 -2.23 -4.01
C LEU A 303 -17.13 -3.04 -5.30
N ASP A 304 -16.26 -4.00 -5.63
CA ASP A 304 -16.47 -4.96 -6.74
C ASP A 304 -17.78 -5.72 -6.56
N ILE A 305 -17.96 -6.31 -5.37
CA ILE A 305 -19.16 -7.09 -5.04
C ILE A 305 -20.39 -6.17 -5.05
N ALA A 306 -20.26 -4.97 -4.47
CA ALA A 306 -21.34 -3.99 -4.46
C ALA A 306 -21.71 -3.51 -5.88
N ALA A 307 -20.76 -3.33 -6.79
CA ALA A 307 -21.03 -2.91 -8.16
C ALA A 307 -21.89 -3.94 -8.93
N VAL A 308 -21.73 -5.23 -8.60
CA VAL A 308 -22.55 -6.32 -9.16
C VAL A 308 -23.94 -6.37 -8.51
N GLN A 309 -24.01 -6.22 -7.18
CA GLN A 309 -25.27 -6.36 -6.42
C GLN A 309 -26.13 -5.10 -6.39
N LEU A 310 -25.53 -3.94 -6.60
CA LEU A 310 -26.15 -2.61 -6.62
C LEU A 310 -25.75 -1.88 -7.93
N PRO A 311 -26.26 -2.32 -9.10
CA PRO A 311 -25.83 -1.78 -10.38
C PRO A 311 -26.09 -0.27 -10.50
N GLY A 312 -25.06 0.48 -10.88
CA GLY A 312 -25.13 1.94 -11.09
C GLY A 312 -24.62 2.77 -9.92
N GLU A 313 -24.42 2.19 -8.74
CA GLU A 313 -23.92 2.91 -7.55
C GLU A 313 -22.41 3.17 -7.61
N VAL A 314 -21.65 2.20 -8.14
CA VAL A 314 -20.19 2.26 -8.26
C VAL A 314 -19.77 2.03 -9.69
N SER A 315 -18.85 2.88 -10.18
CA SER A 315 -18.25 2.68 -11.51
C SER A 315 -16.98 1.84 -11.45
N GLU A 316 -16.66 1.08 -12.50
CA GLU A 316 -15.41 0.31 -12.62
C GLU A 316 -14.18 1.21 -12.39
N GLU A 317 -14.21 2.44 -12.92
CA GLU A 317 -13.16 3.45 -12.70
C GLU A 317 -12.94 3.75 -11.21
N THR A 318 -14.01 3.83 -10.42
CA THR A 318 -13.91 4.08 -8.97
C THR A 318 -13.27 2.91 -8.25
N VAL A 319 -13.70 1.68 -8.55
CA VAL A 319 -13.12 0.48 -7.94
C VAL A 319 -11.62 0.43 -8.21
N GLU A 320 -11.23 0.68 -9.45
CA GLU A 320 -9.84 0.63 -9.86
C GLU A 320 -9.00 1.72 -9.18
N ARG A 321 -9.50 2.96 -9.12
CA ARG A 321 -8.82 4.04 -8.38
C ARG A 321 -8.67 3.73 -6.88
N VAL A 322 -9.68 3.11 -6.27
CA VAL A 322 -9.60 2.68 -4.86
C VAL A 322 -8.55 1.58 -4.71
N ARG A 323 -8.50 0.59 -5.61
CA ARG A 323 -7.50 -0.48 -5.59
C ARG A 323 -6.07 0.05 -5.71
N VAL A 324 -5.83 0.99 -6.63
CA VAL A 324 -4.51 1.64 -6.75
C VAL A 324 -4.15 2.38 -5.47
N SER A 325 -5.09 3.14 -4.89
CA SER A 325 -4.86 3.87 -3.63
C SER A 325 -4.60 2.94 -2.44
N GLU A 326 -5.21 1.75 -2.39
CA GLU A 326 -4.94 0.71 -1.39
C GLU A 326 -3.50 0.21 -1.46
N VAL A 327 -3.04 -0.12 -2.68
CA VAL A 327 -1.66 -0.57 -2.93
C VAL A 327 -0.67 0.51 -2.52
N GLU A 328 -0.88 1.76 -2.95
CA GLU A 328 -0.02 2.89 -2.55
C GLU A 328 0.04 3.06 -1.03
N THR A 329 -1.12 2.99 -0.36
CA THR A 329 -1.19 3.13 1.10
C THR A 329 -0.46 1.99 1.82
N GLN A 330 -0.60 0.76 1.33
CA GLN A 330 0.10 -0.40 1.88
C GLN A 330 1.61 -0.23 1.74
N MET A 331 2.09 0.21 0.57
CA MET A 331 3.52 0.42 0.31
C MET A 331 4.10 1.56 1.16
N ASP A 332 3.39 2.68 1.29
CA ASP A 332 3.80 3.78 2.15
C ASP A 332 3.94 3.33 3.61
N SER A 333 2.99 2.50 4.09
CA SER A 333 3.04 1.94 5.45
C SER A 333 4.26 1.03 5.66
N VAL A 334 4.60 0.21 4.67
CA VAL A 334 5.80 -0.65 4.72
C VAL A 334 7.06 0.21 4.78
N ILE A 335 7.17 1.22 3.92
CA ILE A 335 8.34 2.11 3.87
C ILE A 335 8.51 2.86 5.19
N GLU A 336 7.43 3.38 5.77
CA GLU A 336 7.51 4.07 7.06
C GLU A 336 7.88 3.11 8.19
N SER A 337 7.30 1.91 8.21
CA SER A 337 7.68 0.87 9.17
C SER A 337 9.17 0.50 9.09
N LEU A 338 9.73 0.43 7.87
CA LEU A 338 11.16 0.18 7.66
C LEU A 338 12.05 1.34 8.13
N ARG A 339 11.57 2.59 8.09
CA ARG A 339 12.30 3.76 8.61
C ARG A 339 12.31 3.81 10.13
N GLU A 340 11.21 3.43 10.77
CA GLU A 340 11.07 3.42 12.22
C GLU A 340 11.77 2.21 12.86
N SER A 341 11.82 1.10 12.14
CA SER A 341 12.53 -0.11 12.56
C SER A 341 14.03 0.10 12.39
N GLY A 342 14.81 0.09 13.47
CA GLY A 342 16.22 0.52 13.42
C GLY A 342 17.12 -0.23 12.41
N HIS A 343 16.93 -1.54 12.23
CA HIS A 343 17.68 -2.37 11.26
C HIS A 343 16.83 -3.54 10.74
N PRO A 344 15.77 -3.31 9.95
CA PRO A 344 14.86 -4.35 9.52
C PRO A 344 15.55 -5.29 8.52
N ASN A 345 15.14 -6.56 8.53
CA ASN A 345 15.65 -7.57 7.59
C ASN A 345 14.79 -7.59 6.32
N LEU A 346 15.37 -7.27 5.15
CA LEU A 346 14.62 -7.28 3.88
C LEU A 346 14.07 -8.67 3.52
N LEU A 347 14.64 -9.75 4.06
CA LEU A 347 14.11 -11.09 3.83
C LEU A 347 12.79 -11.36 4.57
N ALA A 348 12.43 -10.53 5.55
CA ALA A 348 11.14 -10.60 6.24
C ALA A 348 9.99 -10.04 5.40
N LEU A 349 10.29 -9.18 4.42
CA LEU A 349 9.29 -8.69 3.47
C LEU A 349 8.78 -9.82 2.57
N SER A 350 7.51 -9.75 2.22
CA SER A 350 6.95 -10.50 1.10
C SER A 350 7.55 -10.05 -0.24
N PRO A 351 7.46 -10.86 -1.31
CA PRO A 351 7.90 -10.43 -2.64
C PRO A 351 7.23 -9.12 -3.09
N PHE A 352 5.93 -8.98 -2.88
CA PHE A 352 5.18 -7.78 -3.23
C PHE A 352 5.65 -6.53 -2.46
N GLU A 353 5.89 -6.63 -1.16
CA GLU A 353 6.43 -5.52 -0.37
C GLU A 353 7.84 -5.12 -0.83
N LEU A 354 8.66 -6.10 -1.21
CA LEU A 354 9.98 -5.82 -1.79
C LEU A 354 9.87 -5.13 -3.15
N GLU A 355 8.94 -5.54 -4.02
CA GLU A 355 8.67 -4.88 -5.30
C GLU A 355 8.29 -3.41 -5.10
N GLY A 356 7.38 -3.11 -4.16
CA GLY A 356 7.01 -1.72 -3.87
C GLY A 356 8.12 -0.89 -3.23
N LEU A 357 8.97 -1.49 -2.39
CA LEU A 357 10.18 -0.83 -1.87
C LEU A 357 11.15 -0.49 -3.01
N VAL A 358 11.36 -1.41 -3.95
CA VAL A 358 12.21 -1.17 -5.13
C VAL A 358 11.59 -0.11 -6.03
N ARG A 359 10.27 -0.11 -6.26
CA ARG A 359 9.58 0.97 -7.00
C ARG A 359 9.87 2.33 -6.37
N ALA A 360 9.68 2.47 -5.06
CA ALA A 360 9.94 3.71 -4.33
C ALA A 360 11.42 4.13 -4.40
N LEU A 361 12.34 3.16 -4.41
CA LEU A 361 13.77 3.44 -4.62
C LEU A 361 14.01 4.07 -6.01
N PHE A 362 13.43 3.50 -7.08
CA PHE A 362 13.57 4.07 -8.42
C PHE A 362 12.96 5.50 -8.49
N GLU A 363 11.84 5.75 -7.83
CA GLU A 363 11.29 7.12 -7.73
C GLU A 363 12.24 8.08 -7.03
N ALA A 364 12.82 7.67 -5.90
CA ALA A 364 13.81 8.47 -5.18
C ALA A 364 15.12 8.67 -5.96
N MET A 365 15.41 7.79 -6.94
CA MET A 365 16.50 7.95 -7.90
C MET A 365 16.13 8.85 -9.09
N GLY A 366 14.90 9.36 -9.16
CA GLY A 366 14.41 10.31 -10.16
C GLY A 366 13.71 9.66 -11.36
N TYR A 367 13.29 8.40 -11.27
CA TYR A 367 12.51 7.72 -12.30
C TYR A 367 11.00 7.92 -12.06
N THR A 368 10.19 7.79 -13.10
CA THR A 368 8.77 7.46 -12.95
C THR A 368 8.65 5.93 -12.90
N ALA A 369 8.19 5.36 -11.79
CA ALA A 369 8.18 3.90 -11.60
C ALA A 369 6.76 3.36 -11.30
N THR A 370 6.37 2.31 -12.02
CA THR A 370 5.03 1.73 -11.97
C THR A 370 5.10 0.23 -11.70
N LEU A 371 4.32 -0.28 -10.74
CA LEU A 371 4.12 -1.71 -10.53
C LEU A 371 3.19 -2.26 -11.62
N VAL A 372 3.69 -3.23 -12.39
CA VAL A 372 3.03 -3.66 -13.64
C VAL A 372 1.72 -4.40 -13.36
N ASP A 373 1.69 -5.24 -12.32
CA ASP A 373 0.52 -6.03 -11.96
C ASP A 373 -0.65 -5.19 -11.42
N TYR A 374 -0.42 -3.93 -11.07
CA TYR A 374 -1.40 -3.05 -10.39
C TYR A 374 -1.69 -1.76 -11.17
N ASP A 375 -1.11 -1.62 -12.36
CA ASP A 375 -1.46 -0.52 -13.24
C ASP A 375 -2.64 -0.94 -14.13
N PRO A 376 -3.72 -0.14 -14.19
CA PRO A 376 -4.93 -0.52 -14.93
C PRO A 376 -4.73 -0.67 -16.43
N GLU A 377 -3.83 0.11 -17.02
CA GLU A 377 -3.56 0.09 -18.45
C GLU A 377 -2.60 -1.04 -18.81
N LEU A 378 -1.64 -1.32 -17.92
CA LEU A 378 -0.63 -2.34 -18.10
C LEU A 378 -1.18 -3.73 -17.77
N SER A 379 -1.97 -3.92 -16.71
CA SER A 379 -2.48 -5.22 -16.27
C SER A 379 -3.49 -5.85 -17.25
N LYS A 380 -4.21 -5.04 -18.04
CA LYS A 380 -5.25 -5.48 -18.99
C LYS A 380 -4.71 -6.06 -20.31
N THR A 381 -3.39 -6.10 -20.51
CA THR A 381 -2.81 -6.67 -21.74
C THR A 381 -3.01 -8.18 -21.83
N SER A 382 -3.33 -8.68 -23.02
CA SER A 382 -3.64 -10.10 -23.31
C SER A 382 -2.49 -11.09 -23.05
N SER A 383 -1.29 -10.61 -22.73
CA SER A 383 -0.15 -11.43 -22.29
C SER A 383 0.36 -10.89 -20.97
N PRO A 384 0.45 -11.73 -19.91
CA PRO A 384 1.01 -11.28 -18.65
C PRO A 384 2.46 -10.84 -18.87
N ARG A 385 2.75 -9.59 -18.53
CA ARG A 385 4.12 -9.07 -18.57
C ARG A 385 4.95 -9.81 -17.55
N SER A 386 6.19 -10.12 -17.90
CA SER A 386 7.04 -11.00 -17.10
C SER A 386 7.92 -10.27 -16.09
N TYR A 387 7.75 -8.95 -15.94
CA TYR A 387 8.60 -8.08 -15.12
C TYR A 387 7.74 -7.29 -14.15
N ASP A 388 8.33 -6.89 -13.03
CA ASP A 388 7.59 -6.41 -11.87
C ASP A 388 7.36 -4.89 -11.92
N ILE A 389 8.36 -4.12 -12.39
CA ILE A 389 8.30 -2.64 -12.43
C ILE A 389 8.71 -2.11 -13.80
N LEU A 390 7.95 -1.13 -14.31
CA LEU A 390 8.37 -0.26 -15.41
C LEU A 390 8.93 1.04 -14.83
N ALA A 391 10.21 1.33 -15.07
CA ALA A 391 10.87 2.57 -14.64
C ALA A 391 11.30 3.41 -15.86
N ILE A 392 10.79 4.63 -15.97
CA ILE A 392 11.10 5.58 -17.05
C ILE A 392 12.05 6.64 -16.50
N ASP A 393 13.21 6.85 -17.14
CA ASP A 393 14.13 7.94 -16.77
C ASP A 393 13.80 9.21 -17.60
N PRO A 394 13.12 10.21 -17.02
CA PRO A 394 12.74 11.43 -17.74
C PRO A 394 13.93 12.36 -18.02
N ARG A 395 15.12 12.09 -17.48
CA ARG A 395 16.31 12.94 -17.65
C ARG A 395 17.07 12.65 -18.95
N THR A 396 16.65 11.62 -19.68
CA THR A 396 17.24 11.19 -20.96
C THR A 396 16.37 11.64 -22.14
N GLU A 397 16.98 11.82 -23.32
CA GLU A 397 16.28 12.24 -24.53
C GLU A 397 16.58 11.27 -25.70
N PRO A 398 15.61 10.43 -26.14
CA PRO A 398 14.27 10.25 -25.56
C PRO A 398 14.31 9.61 -24.16
N PRO A 399 13.22 9.71 -23.36
CA PRO A 399 13.14 9.05 -22.06
C PRO A 399 13.38 7.54 -22.16
N THR A 400 14.32 7.04 -21.36
CA THR A 400 14.79 5.66 -21.38
C THR A 400 13.81 4.77 -20.62
N ARG A 401 13.33 3.71 -21.26
CA ARG A 401 12.44 2.71 -20.66
C ARG A 401 13.26 1.57 -20.06
N THR A 402 13.15 1.39 -18.75
CA THR A 402 13.81 0.31 -18.00
C THR A 402 12.76 -0.65 -17.45
N ILE A 403 12.85 -1.94 -17.79
CA ILE A 403 12.04 -2.98 -17.13
C ILE A 403 12.84 -3.60 -15.98
N VAL A 404 12.20 -3.80 -14.83
CA VAL A 404 12.87 -4.24 -13.61
C VAL A 404 12.26 -5.55 -13.12
N GLU A 405 13.12 -6.52 -12.86
CA GLU A 405 12.79 -7.80 -12.23
C GLU A 405 13.29 -7.78 -10.78
N VAL A 406 12.41 -8.09 -9.83
CA VAL A 406 12.72 -8.13 -8.40
C VAL A 406 12.71 -9.58 -7.92
N LYS A 407 13.80 -10.00 -7.26
CA LYS A 407 13.97 -11.36 -6.74
C LYS A 407 14.38 -11.38 -5.28
N ARG A 408 13.43 -11.74 -4.42
CA ARG A 408 13.68 -12.05 -3.01
C ARG A 408 14.26 -13.46 -2.83
N TYR A 409 15.56 -13.62 -3.04
CA TYR A 409 16.25 -14.91 -2.92
C TYR A 409 17.22 -14.95 -1.73
N LYS A 410 17.45 -16.16 -1.21
CA LYS A 410 18.56 -16.47 -0.30
C LYS A 410 19.79 -16.97 -1.07
N ASN A 411 19.57 -17.77 -2.11
CA ASN A 411 20.62 -18.36 -2.94
C ASN A 411 21.00 -17.46 -4.13
N LEU A 412 22.15 -17.75 -4.72
CA LEU A 412 22.64 -17.06 -5.91
C LEU A 412 21.59 -17.02 -7.04
N VAL A 413 21.42 -15.84 -7.64
CA VAL A 413 20.57 -15.67 -8.82
C VAL A 413 21.27 -16.27 -10.03
N ALA A 414 20.62 -17.27 -10.62
CA ALA A 414 21.10 -18.01 -11.78
C ALA A 414 20.92 -17.22 -13.09
N SER A 415 21.65 -17.63 -14.13
CA SER A 415 21.70 -16.90 -15.41
C SER A 415 20.36 -16.87 -16.15
N GLU A 416 19.49 -17.83 -15.84
CA GLU A 416 18.14 -18.00 -16.38
C GLU A 416 17.28 -16.76 -16.13
N THR A 417 17.34 -16.17 -14.92
CA THR A 417 16.60 -14.95 -14.59
C THR A 417 17.06 -13.78 -15.46
N VAL A 418 18.37 -13.59 -15.61
CA VAL A 418 18.93 -12.48 -16.39
C VAL A 418 18.64 -12.67 -17.89
N ARG A 419 18.70 -13.91 -18.38
CA ARG A 419 18.33 -14.27 -19.76
C ARG A 419 16.85 -14.05 -20.04
N ALA A 420 15.97 -14.43 -19.09
CA ALA A 420 14.54 -14.22 -19.20
C ALA A 420 14.22 -12.73 -19.29
N LEU A 421 14.78 -11.90 -18.38
CA LEU A 421 14.62 -10.45 -18.44
C LEU A 421 15.09 -9.87 -19.78
N TYR A 422 16.24 -10.32 -20.29
CA TYR A 422 16.72 -9.84 -21.59
C TYR A 422 15.77 -10.20 -22.74
N GLY A 423 15.17 -11.40 -22.71
CA GLY A 423 14.11 -11.77 -23.65
C GLY A 423 12.91 -10.82 -23.58
N SER A 424 12.50 -10.44 -22.37
CA SER A 424 11.41 -9.48 -22.15
C SER A 424 11.78 -8.07 -22.59
N MET A 425 13.03 -7.63 -22.41
CA MET A 425 13.49 -6.34 -22.92
C MET A 425 13.32 -6.26 -24.44
N LEU A 426 13.70 -7.33 -25.16
CA LEU A 426 13.55 -7.39 -26.62
C LEU A 426 12.08 -7.43 -27.05
N HIS A 427 11.23 -8.14 -26.32
CA HIS A 427 9.79 -8.22 -26.59
C HIS A 427 9.08 -6.87 -26.39
N GLU A 428 9.38 -6.18 -25.29
CA GLU A 428 8.72 -4.92 -24.90
C GLU A 428 9.34 -3.67 -25.55
N GLY A 429 10.49 -3.83 -26.22
CA GLY A 429 11.28 -2.72 -26.73
C GLY A 429 11.81 -1.82 -25.61
N ALA A 430 12.30 -2.41 -24.52
CA ALA A 430 12.91 -1.68 -23.41
C ALA A 430 14.38 -1.35 -23.73
N ASP A 431 14.80 -0.12 -23.45
CA ASP A 431 16.16 0.36 -23.68
C ASP A 431 17.15 -0.27 -22.69
N ARG A 432 16.67 -0.52 -21.46
CA ARG A 432 17.43 -1.09 -20.35
C ARG A 432 16.62 -2.14 -19.59
N GLY A 433 17.33 -2.99 -18.87
CA GLY A 433 16.77 -3.90 -17.88
C GLY A 433 17.50 -3.78 -16.56
N ALA A 434 16.83 -4.08 -15.45
CA ALA A 434 17.47 -4.23 -14.16
C ALA A 434 16.99 -5.51 -13.46
N VAL A 435 17.92 -6.28 -12.90
CA VAL A 435 17.57 -7.35 -11.94
C VAL A 435 17.99 -6.88 -10.56
N VAL A 436 17.01 -6.77 -9.66
CA VAL A 436 17.20 -6.39 -8.26
C VAL A 436 16.98 -7.60 -7.39
N THR A 437 17.89 -7.88 -6.45
CA THR A 437 17.77 -9.06 -5.60
C THR A 437 18.29 -8.84 -4.19
N THR A 438 17.73 -9.59 -3.23
CA THR A 438 18.24 -9.70 -1.85
C THR A 438 19.45 -10.65 -1.73
N SER A 439 19.88 -11.31 -2.82
CA SER A 439 21.03 -12.22 -2.83
C SER A 439 22.17 -11.67 -3.70
N GLN A 440 23.11 -12.53 -4.09
CA GLN A 440 24.21 -12.23 -5.01
C GLN A 440 23.95 -12.88 -6.37
N PHE A 441 24.58 -12.33 -7.42
CA PHE A 441 24.56 -12.95 -8.75
C PHE A 441 25.66 -14.01 -8.89
N GLY A 442 25.39 -15.07 -9.64
CA GLY A 442 26.43 -16.00 -10.08
C GLY A 442 27.35 -15.39 -11.15
N ILE A 443 28.52 -16.01 -11.39
CA ILE A 443 29.47 -15.57 -12.43
C ILE A 443 28.78 -15.56 -13.82
N ALA A 444 28.08 -16.64 -14.16
CA ALA A 444 27.36 -16.75 -15.44
C ALA A 444 26.31 -15.66 -15.65
N SER A 445 25.70 -15.14 -14.57
CA SER A 445 24.75 -14.03 -14.63
C SER A 445 25.46 -12.71 -14.95
N ARG A 446 26.63 -12.47 -14.32
CA ARG A 446 27.47 -11.30 -14.61
C ARG A 446 28.05 -11.34 -16.02
N ASP A 447 28.60 -12.47 -16.43
CA ASP A 447 29.15 -12.67 -17.79
C ASP A 447 28.07 -12.48 -18.86
N PHE A 448 26.83 -12.91 -18.59
CA PHE A 448 25.73 -12.68 -19.51
C PHE A 448 25.30 -11.21 -19.55
N ALA A 449 25.27 -10.50 -18.42
CA ALA A 449 24.93 -9.08 -18.39
C ALA A 449 26.01 -8.19 -19.01
N ASP A 450 27.27 -8.63 -19.02
CA ASP A 450 28.38 -7.85 -19.56
C ASP A 450 28.15 -7.46 -21.03
N GLY A 451 28.46 -6.20 -21.34
CA GLY A 451 28.19 -5.57 -22.64
C GLY A 451 26.71 -5.42 -23.03
N LYS A 452 25.75 -5.69 -22.12
CA LYS A 452 24.32 -5.46 -22.33
C LYS A 452 23.83 -4.30 -21.47
N ASN A 453 22.71 -3.71 -21.87
CA ASN A 453 22.02 -2.67 -21.09
C ASN A 453 21.24 -3.28 -19.91
N ILE A 454 21.90 -4.13 -19.12
CA ILE A 454 21.30 -4.81 -17.96
C ILE A 454 22.06 -4.43 -16.70
N ASP A 455 21.38 -3.77 -15.76
CA ASP A 455 21.91 -3.47 -14.45
C ASP A 455 21.64 -4.62 -13.47
N LEU A 456 22.70 -5.13 -12.85
CA LEU A 456 22.59 -6.10 -11.77
C LEU A 456 22.71 -5.35 -10.42
N ILE A 457 21.65 -5.39 -9.62
CA ILE A 457 21.58 -4.78 -8.29
C ILE A 457 21.46 -5.92 -7.27
N ASP A 458 22.60 -6.33 -6.73
CA ASP A 458 22.65 -7.37 -5.69
C ASP A 458 22.29 -6.82 -4.31
N GLY A 459 22.18 -7.70 -3.33
CA GLY A 459 21.76 -7.33 -1.98
C GLY A 459 22.58 -6.20 -1.38
N MET A 460 23.92 -6.24 -1.53
CA MET A 460 24.79 -5.19 -1.00
C MET A 460 24.55 -3.84 -1.68
N LYS A 461 24.44 -3.83 -3.02
CA LYS A 461 24.13 -2.60 -3.76
C LYS A 461 22.74 -2.07 -3.44
N LEU A 462 21.75 -2.96 -3.25
CA LEU A 462 20.40 -2.59 -2.85
C LEU A 462 20.39 -1.89 -1.48
N LEU A 463 21.07 -2.45 -0.46
CA LEU A 463 21.17 -1.82 0.87
C LEU A 463 21.78 -0.41 0.78
N MET A 464 22.85 -0.25 -0.01
CA MET A 464 23.49 1.06 -0.21
C MET A 464 22.54 2.07 -0.83
N LEU A 465 21.82 1.68 -1.89
CA LEU A 465 20.88 2.55 -2.59
C LEU A 465 19.68 2.94 -1.71
N LEU A 466 19.14 2.00 -0.92
CA LEU A 466 18.05 2.27 0.02
C LEU A 466 18.47 3.28 1.09
N ASN A 467 19.67 3.16 1.63
CA ASN A 467 20.18 4.12 2.59
C ASN A 467 20.45 5.49 1.95
N GLU A 468 21.06 5.52 0.76
CA GLU A 468 21.40 6.75 0.05
C GLU A 468 20.17 7.56 -0.37
N HIS A 469 19.14 6.90 -0.91
CA HIS A 469 18.00 7.57 -1.54
C HIS A 469 16.75 7.64 -0.66
N LEU A 470 16.54 6.66 0.23
CA LEU A 470 15.34 6.60 1.08
C LEU A 470 15.63 6.82 2.56
N GLY A 471 16.91 6.86 2.97
CA GLY A 471 17.32 6.96 4.38
C GLY A 471 16.94 5.72 5.18
N ILE A 472 16.80 4.56 4.53
CA ILE A 472 16.40 3.30 5.16
C ILE A 472 17.64 2.46 5.41
N ASP A 473 17.96 2.21 6.68
CA ASP A 473 19.06 1.35 7.10
C ASP A 473 18.57 -0.07 7.36
N VAL A 474 18.89 -0.99 6.45
CA VAL A 474 18.36 -2.35 6.39
C VAL A 474 19.45 -3.42 6.43
N THR A 475 19.07 -4.65 6.79
CA THR A 475 19.96 -5.80 6.83
C THR A 475 19.48 -6.95 5.94
N LEU A 476 20.40 -7.85 5.63
CA LEU A 476 20.15 -9.12 4.95
C LEU A 476 20.71 -10.23 5.82
N THR A 477 20.00 -10.56 6.90
CA THR A 477 20.39 -11.65 7.80
C THR A 477 19.60 -12.91 7.45
N HIS A 478 20.30 -14.01 7.24
CA HIS A 478 19.65 -15.31 7.16
C HIS A 478 19.40 -15.78 8.59
N GLU A 479 18.15 -15.75 9.05
CA GLU A 479 17.77 -16.47 10.26
C GLU A 479 18.01 -17.97 10.03
N ASN A 480 18.71 -18.59 10.98
CA ASN A 480 19.09 -20.02 10.98
C ASN A 480 17.91 -20.92 11.32
#